data_AF-A0A5C4TG84-F1
#
_entry.id   AF-A0A5C4TG84-F1
#
_cell.length_a   1.000
_cell.length_b   1.000
_cell.length_c   1.000
_cell.angle_alpha   90.00
_cell.angle_beta   90.00
_cell.angle_gamma   90.00
#
_symmetry.space_group_name_H-M   'P 1'
#
loop_
_entity.id
_entity.type
_entity.pdbx_description
1 polymer ?
#
loop_
_entity_poly.entity_id
_entity_poly.type
_entity_poly.pdbx_seq_one_letter_code
_entity_poly.pdbx_strand_id
1 'polypeptide(L)'
;MWNALPITRDLYGFQLEHSYSKPWTATVTVNESIDGLELAADVFLFDLKGSDAYEQLLESIRRFSVNLKRDKGKHTCQLTFRCKGITDEVQGLPLPAESLENGYLLVDLEFSEEL
;
A
#
# COMPACT_ATOMS: atom_id res chain seq x y z
N MET A 1 0.26 3.85 14.44
CA MET A 1 0.47 4.53 13.14
C MET A 1 1.13 3.56 12.17
N TRP A 2 1.09 3.76 10.85
CA TRP A 2 1.90 2.95 9.91
C TRP A 2 3.22 3.65 9.66
N ASN A 3 4.32 2.90 9.74
CA ASN A 3 5.67 3.42 9.57
C ASN A 3 6.29 2.88 8.28
N ALA A 4 6.80 3.78 7.44
CA ALA A 4 7.61 3.45 6.29
C ALA A 4 9.06 3.22 6.74
N LEU A 5 9.62 2.05 6.39
CA LEU A 5 11.00 1.68 6.68
C LEU A 5 11.77 1.47 5.37
N PRO A 6 12.94 2.10 5.18
CA PRO A 6 13.75 1.86 4.00
C PRO A 6 14.32 0.44 4.03
N ILE A 7 14.11 -0.32 2.95
CA ILE A 7 14.67 -1.66 2.74
C ILE A 7 15.89 -1.54 1.82
N THR A 8 15.70 -0.82 0.72
CA THR A 8 16.75 -0.41 -0.22
C THR A 8 16.65 1.09 -0.48
N ARG A 9 17.37 1.61 -1.49
CA ARG A 9 17.28 3.01 -1.92
C ARG A 9 15.89 3.37 -2.48
N ASP A 10 15.24 2.38 -3.09
CA ASP A 10 14.03 2.49 -3.91
C ASP A 10 12.87 1.63 -3.39
N LEU A 11 13.08 0.83 -2.34
CA LEU A 11 12.04 -0.02 -1.75
C LEU A 11 11.84 0.30 -0.27
N TYR A 12 10.57 0.48 0.10
CA TYR A 12 10.14 0.79 1.46
C TYR A 12 9.08 -0.22 1.93
N GLY A 13 9.21 -0.70 3.16
CA GLY A 13 8.22 -1.56 3.81
C GLY A 13 7.34 -0.77 4.77
N PHE A 14 6.03 -1.05 4.78
CA PHE A 14 5.08 -0.45 5.71
C PHE A 14 4.67 -1.47 6.77
N GLN A 15 4.88 -1.13 8.03
CA GLN A 15 4.48 -1.93 9.19
C GLN A 15 3.68 -1.10 10.19
N LEU A 16 2.79 -1.77 10.91
CA LEU A 16 2.07 -1.18 12.02
C LEU A 16 3.03 -0.93 13.18
N GLU A 17 3.00 0.27 13.74
CA GLU A 17 3.71 0.64 14.96
C GLU A 17 3.38 -0.37 16.07
N HIS A 18 4.42 -0.92 16.71
CA HIS A 18 4.36 -2.03 17.67
C HIS A 18 4.23 -3.46 17.12
N SER A 19 4.36 -3.69 15.81
CA SER A 19 4.35 -5.03 15.19
C SER A 19 5.68 -5.41 14.50
N TYR A 20 6.82 -5.13 15.15
CA TYR A 20 8.17 -5.34 14.59
C TYR A 20 8.52 -6.81 14.29
N SER A 21 7.76 -7.77 14.82
CA SER A 21 7.93 -9.20 14.56
C SER A 21 7.06 -9.73 13.42
N LYS A 22 6.25 -8.86 12.78
CA LYS A 22 5.35 -9.23 11.69
C LYS A 22 5.91 -8.83 10.32
N PRO A 23 5.55 -9.56 9.25
CA PRO A 23 5.84 -9.14 7.88
C PRO A 23 5.20 -7.79 7.56
N TRP A 24 5.76 -7.07 6.58
CA TRP A 24 5.22 -5.80 6.12
C TRP A 24 3.85 -6.00 5.45
N THR A 25 2.94 -5.08 5.73
CA THR A 25 1.57 -5.11 5.20
C THR A 25 1.48 -4.41 3.85
N ALA A 26 2.46 -3.58 3.51
CA ALA A 26 2.64 -3.10 2.15
C ALA A 26 4.12 -2.85 1.85
N THR A 27 4.44 -2.83 0.57
CA THR A 27 5.72 -2.36 0.05
C THR A 27 5.49 -1.24 -0.96
N VAL A 28 6.37 -0.24 -0.96
CA VAL A 28 6.37 0.83 -1.95
C VAL A 28 7.69 0.82 -2.70
N THR A 29 7.61 0.60 -4.01
CA THR A 29 8.75 0.75 -4.93
C THR A 29 8.71 2.15 -5.53
N VAL A 30 9.86 2.82 -5.58
CA VAL A 30 10.02 4.20 -6.05
C VAL A 30 10.86 4.20 -7.31
N ASN A 31 10.28 4.64 -8.42
CA ASN A 31 10.99 4.95 -9.64
C ASN A 31 11.11 6.47 -9.79
N GLU A 32 12.34 6.96 -9.92
CA GLU A 32 12.65 8.39 -9.98
C GLU A 32 13.01 8.78 -11.42
N SER A 33 12.27 9.73 -12.00
CA SER A 33 12.59 10.35 -13.29
C SER A 33 13.15 11.76 -13.07
N ILE A 34 13.47 12.47 -14.16
CA ILE A 34 13.99 13.84 -14.08
C ILE A 34 12.97 14.75 -13.37
N ASP A 35 11.71 14.68 -13.78
CA ASP A 35 10.66 15.62 -13.37
C ASP A 35 9.73 15.08 -12.28
N GLY A 36 9.69 13.76 -12.08
CA GLY A 36 8.67 13.11 -11.26
C GLY A 36 9.11 11.88 -10.49
N LEU A 37 8.19 11.39 -9.66
CA LEU A 37 8.24 10.07 -9.03
C LEU A 37 7.09 9.20 -9.52
N GLU A 38 7.38 7.92 -9.74
CA GLU A 38 6.37 6.88 -9.94
C GLU A 38 6.50 5.88 -8.80
N LEU A 39 5.44 5.75 -8.00
CA LEU A 39 5.41 4.88 -6.83
C LEU A 39 4.42 3.74 -7.07
N ALA A 40 4.87 2.51 -6.88
CA ALA A 40 4.02 1.32 -6.89
C ALA A 40 3.91 0.77 -5.47
N ALA A 41 2.71 0.82 -4.89
CA ALA A 41 2.37 0.33 -3.57
C ALA A 41 1.66 -1.03 -3.66
N ASP A 42 2.35 -2.10 -3.33
CA ASP A 42 1.77 -3.44 -3.24
C ASP A 42 1.25 -3.67 -1.80
N VAL A 43 -0.06 -3.90 -1.67
CA VAL A 43 -0.76 -4.05 -0.39
C VAL A 43 -1.13 -5.51 -0.17
N PHE A 44 -0.64 -6.09 0.93
CA PHE A 44 -0.91 -7.46 1.33
C PHE A 44 -2.11 -7.52 2.27
N LEU A 45 -3.25 -7.97 1.74
CA LEU A 45 -4.54 -7.89 2.43
C LEU A 45 -4.68 -8.85 3.62
N PHE A 46 -3.87 -9.91 3.69
CA PHE A 46 -3.99 -10.96 4.70
C PHE A 46 -3.92 -10.44 6.15
N ASP A 47 -3.10 -9.42 6.39
CA ASP A 47 -2.87 -8.84 7.72
C ASP A 47 -3.76 -7.63 8.04
N LEU A 48 -4.65 -7.20 7.13
CA LEU A 48 -5.46 -5.98 7.25
C LEU A 48 -6.87 -6.23 7.79
N LYS A 49 -7.01 -6.18 9.11
CA LYS A 49 -8.30 -6.39 9.78
C LYS A 49 -9.16 -5.12 9.79
N GLY A 50 -10.15 -5.05 8.89
CA GLY A 50 -11.16 -4.00 8.88
C GLY A 50 -10.90 -2.86 7.88
N SER A 51 -11.97 -2.18 7.48
CA SER A 51 -11.92 -0.99 6.62
C SER A 51 -10.99 0.09 7.17
N ASP A 52 -11.02 0.32 8.48
CA ASP A 52 -10.25 1.40 9.11
C ASP A 52 -8.74 1.16 9.01
N ALA A 53 -8.30 -0.09 9.16
CA ALA A 53 -6.88 -0.43 9.04
C ALA A 53 -6.37 -0.24 7.60
N TYR A 54 -7.20 -0.61 6.62
CA TYR A 54 -6.93 -0.40 5.21
C TYR A 54 -6.83 1.09 4.86
N GLU A 55 -7.82 1.89 5.23
CA GLU A 55 -7.82 3.34 4.96
C GLU A 55 -6.63 4.06 5.63
N GLN A 56 -6.30 3.71 6.87
CA GLN A 56 -5.13 4.26 7.55
C GLN A 56 -3.82 3.92 6.86
N LEU A 57 -3.71 2.71 6.28
CA LEU A 57 -2.54 2.31 5.51
C LEU A 57 -2.43 3.14 4.23
N LEU A 58 -3.52 3.28 3.47
CA LEU A 58 -3.54 4.09 2.26
C LEU A 58 -3.15 5.55 2.54
N GLU A 59 -3.72 6.15 3.58
CA GLU A 59 -3.39 7.52 3.98
C GLU A 59 -1.90 7.67 4.36
N SER A 60 -1.36 6.67 5.06
CA SER A 60 0.05 6.67 5.46
C SER A 60 0.99 6.55 4.25
N ILE A 61 0.63 5.72 3.26
CA ILE A 61 1.37 5.61 1.99
C ILE A 61 1.29 6.92 1.22
N ARG A 62 0.11 7.54 1.09
CA ARG A 62 -0.06 8.86 0.45
C ARG A 62 0.82 9.92 1.09
N ARG A 63 0.79 10.01 2.41
CA ARG A 63 1.59 10.98 3.18
C ARG A 63 3.09 10.76 2.97
N PHE A 64 3.52 9.50 2.98
CA PHE A 64 4.90 9.14 2.64
C PHE A 64 5.28 9.60 1.23
N SER A 65 4.44 9.31 0.23
CA SER A 65 4.67 9.68 -1.18
C SER A 65 4.77 11.20 -1.38
N VAL A 66 3.88 11.98 -0.77
CA VAL A 66 3.92 13.46 -0.80
C VAL A 66 5.20 13.99 -0.15
N ASN A 67 5.60 13.43 0.99
CA ASN A 67 6.84 13.81 1.66
C ASN A 67 8.05 13.49 0.79
N LEU A 68 8.10 12.28 0.21
CA LEU A 68 9.19 11.86 -0.65
C LEU A 68 9.30 12.74 -1.90
N LYS A 69 8.19 13.08 -2.57
CA LYS A 69 8.15 14.02 -3.69
C LYS A 69 8.82 15.35 -3.33
N ARG A 70 8.42 15.92 -2.19
CA ARG A 70 8.97 17.19 -1.68
C ARG A 70 10.46 17.07 -1.33
N ASP A 71 10.85 16.02 -0.64
CA ASP A 71 12.24 15.82 -0.20
C ASP A 71 13.18 15.60 -1.40
N LYS A 72 12.65 15.02 -2.49
CA LYS A 72 13.34 14.81 -3.76
C LYS A 72 13.28 16.01 -4.71
N GLY A 73 12.54 17.07 -4.36
CA GLY A 73 12.36 18.25 -5.20
C GLY A 73 11.67 17.96 -6.54
N LYS A 74 10.79 16.96 -6.60
CA LYS A 74 10.07 16.58 -7.82
C LYS A 74 8.76 17.34 -7.96
N HIS A 75 8.32 17.54 -9.19
CA HIS A 75 7.09 18.31 -9.48
C HIS A 75 5.86 17.41 -9.50
N THR A 76 6.00 16.17 -9.97
CA THR A 76 4.90 15.21 -10.07
C THR A 76 5.18 13.96 -9.24
N CYS A 77 4.12 13.31 -8.77
CA CYS A 77 4.20 12.00 -8.12
C CYS A 77 2.96 11.19 -8.51
N GLN A 78 3.15 10.17 -9.33
CA GLN A 78 2.11 9.19 -9.63
C GLN A 78 2.21 8.06 -8.60
N LEU A 79 1.14 7.80 -7.86
CA LEU A 79 1.05 6.68 -6.93
C LEU A 79 0.06 5.65 -7.50
N THR A 80 0.47 4.39 -7.55
CA THR A 80 -0.36 3.25 -7.96
C THR A 80 -0.47 2.28 -6.80
N PHE A 81 -1.69 1.96 -6.39
CA PHE A 81 -1.98 0.92 -5.40
C PHE A 81 -2.34 -0.38 -6.10
N ARG A 82 -1.76 -1.49 -5.64
CA ARG A 82 -2.03 -2.86 -6.05
C ARG A 82 -2.47 -3.67 -4.85
N CYS A 83 -3.77 -3.88 -4.73
CA CYS A 83 -4.38 -4.66 -3.67
C CYS A 83 -4.75 -6.02 -4.25
N LYS A 84 -3.88 -7.02 -4.07
CA LYS A 84 -4.09 -8.37 -4.60
C LYS A 84 -3.98 -9.41 -3.49
N GLY A 85 -4.90 -10.37 -3.46
CA GLY A 85 -4.81 -11.48 -2.50
C GLY A 85 -6.10 -12.27 -2.36
N ILE A 86 -5.97 -13.38 -1.64
CA ILE A 86 -7.10 -14.23 -1.23
C ILE A 86 -7.37 -13.97 0.25
N THR A 87 -8.61 -13.73 0.62
CA THR A 87 -9.04 -13.45 2.01
C THR A 87 -10.27 -14.28 2.39
N ASP A 88 -10.46 -14.51 3.68
CA ASP A 88 -11.68 -15.11 4.21
C ASP A 88 -12.78 -14.04 4.38
N GLU A 89 -14.04 -14.46 4.36
CA GLU A 89 -15.24 -13.60 4.27
C GLU A 89 -15.50 -12.69 5.50
N VAL A 90 -14.49 -12.32 6.30
CA VAL A 90 -14.67 -11.74 7.64
C VAL A 90 -14.02 -10.37 7.85
N GLN A 91 -13.37 -9.76 6.86
CA GLN A 91 -12.56 -8.55 7.15
C GLN A 91 -13.21 -7.20 6.84
N GLY A 92 -14.45 -7.14 6.32
CA GLY A 92 -15.17 -5.88 6.12
C GLY A 92 -14.40 -4.84 5.29
N LEU A 93 -13.47 -5.31 4.44
CA LEU A 93 -12.68 -4.46 3.57
C LEU A 93 -13.60 -3.90 2.47
N PRO A 94 -13.57 -2.59 2.19
CA PRO A 94 -14.42 -1.95 1.18
C PRO A 94 -13.88 -2.19 -0.25
N LEU A 95 -13.43 -3.42 -0.55
CA LEU A 95 -12.78 -3.78 -1.79
C LEU A 95 -13.70 -4.65 -2.65
N PRO A 96 -13.76 -4.43 -3.98
CA PRO A 96 -14.42 -5.36 -4.87
C PRO A 96 -13.72 -6.72 -4.77
N ALA A 97 -14.51 -7.78 -4.63
CA ALA A 97 -14.01 -9.14 -4.47
C ALA A 97 -14.84 -10.13 -5.27
N GLU A 98 -14.18 -11.15 -5.81
CA GLU A 98 -14.82 -12.29 -6.47
C GLU A 98 -14.89 -13.48 -5.51
N SER A 99 -16.08 -14.08 -5.37
CA SER A 99 -16.25 -15.28 -4.56
C SER A 99 -15.67 -16.51 -5.27
N LEU A 100 -14.83 -17.26 -4.56
CA LEU A 100 -14.27 -18.53 -5.01
C LEU A 100 -15.12 -19.71 -4.51
N GLU A 101 -15.07 -20.85 -5.21
CA GLU A 101 -15.90 -22.04 -4.91
C GLU A 101 -15.72 -22.59 -3.48
N ASN A 102 -14.59 -22.30 -2.84
CA ASN A 102 -14.23 -22.75 -1.50
C ASN A 102 -14.60 -21.75 -0.38
N GLY A 103 -15.37 -20.70 -0.70
CA GLY A 103 -15.82 -19.70 0.27
C GLY A 103 -14.79 -18.60 0.59
N TYR A 104 -13.67 -18.57 -0.14
CA TYR A 104 -12.72 -17.46 -0.08
C TYR A 104 -13.09 -16.35 -1.07
N LEU A 105 -12.52 -15.17 -0.84
CA LEU A 105 -12.67 -14.01 -1.71
C LEU A 105 -11.34 -13.70 -2.38
N LEU A 106 -11.35 -13.54 -3.70
CA LEU A 106 -10.22 -13.01 -4.48
C LEU A 106 -10.40 -11.50 -4.63
N VAL A 107 -9.40 -10.74 -4.19
CA VAL A 107 -9.28 -9.31 -4.48
C VAL A 107 -8.21 -9.12 -5.53
N ASP A 108 -8.55 -8.43 -6.62
CA ASP A 108 -7.61 -7.92 -7.61
C ASP A 108 -8.04 -6.49 -7.97
N LEU A 109 -7.51 -5.52 -7.22
CA LEU A 109 -7.77 -4.10 -7.45
C LEU A 109 -6.45 -3.37 -7.70
N GLU A 110 -6.39 -2.67 -8.82
CA GLU A 110 -5.34 -1.69 -9.11
C GLU A 110 -5.98 -0.32 -9.37
N PHE A 111 -5.46 0.71 -8.74
CA PHE A 111 -5.88 2.09 -9.00
C PHE A 111 -4.70 3.05 -8.83
N SER A 112 -4.77 4.19 -9.51
CA SER A 112 -3.69 5.18 -9.54
C SER A 112 -4.21 6.58 -9.31
N GLU A 113 -3.41 7.42 -8.66
CA GLU A 113 -3.71 8.82 -8.34
C GLU A 113 -2.46 9.69 -8.43
N GLU A 114 -2.63 10.93 -8.87
CA GLU A 114 -1.57 11.94 -8.86
C GLU A 114 -1.60 12.71 -7.53
N LEU A 115 -0.44 12.86 -6.89
CA LEU A 115 -0.25 13.49 -5.58
C LEU A 115 0.59 14.77 -5.68
#